data_AF-A0A9X1Z316-F1
#
_entry.id   AF-A0A9X1Z316-F1
#
_cell.length_a   1.000
_cell.length_b   1.000
_cell.length_c   1.000
_cell.angle_alpha   90.00
_cell.angle_beta   90.00
_cell.angle_gamma   90.00
#
_symmetry.space_group_name_H-M   'P 1'
#
loop_
_entity.id
_entity.type
_entity.pdbx_description
1 polymer ?
#
loop_
_entity_poly.entity_id
_entity_poly.type
_entity_poly.pdbx_seq_one_letter_code
_entity_poly.pdbx_strand_id
1 'polypeptide(L)'
;MITDVATGIELFPSITEVVNTYPTPADAYNAWANELGLDADSTLSGLLRSDDGSTEIDLGFITTIGGTSTKLMQSTEGSIAVWLNDDAGVINTARPITAITSEQSSVTRAYQSRSGNNPPIIFNFKNPTTDSGSWSPKWNKTQDTAIIYCEWASYSNQNANNSKVAIRIKQGSIEIVCMADSASTGSKFQIFMMDSSSTSGTAVANSNNFATALVPDVTRTFTSVILKNIRGNVTGTDGQPIDTIVRVYNRDTGRLAVEGVSDSQTGEYSLQVPDGEYYVVCLDGSVADDLNALILDRITPVE
;
A
#
# COMPACT_ATOMS: atom_id res chain seq x y z
N MET A 1 2.59 1.71 11.11
CA MET A 1 2.06 0.43 10.61
C MET A 1 0.66 0.65 10.08
N ILE A 2 0.55 0.69 8.76
CA ILE A 2 -0.70 0.75 8.01
C ILE A 2 -1.27 -0.67 8.00
N THR A 3 -2.36 -0.89 8.72
CA THR A 3 -3.00 -2.20 8.88
C THR A 3 -4.46 -2.05 8.47
N ASP A 4 -5.02 -3.04 7.79
CA ASP A 4 -6.47 -3.10 7.61
C ASP A 4 -7.10 -3.29 9.00
N VAL A 5 -7.93 -2.32 9.38
CA VAL A 5 -8.53 -2.27 10.71
C VAL A 5 -9.46 -3.47 10.95
N ALA A 6 -10.13 -3.94 9.91
CA ALA A 6 -11.09 -5.03 10.05
C ALA A 6 -10.41 -6.39 10.20
N THR A 7 -9.40 -6.66 9.38
CA THR A 7 -8.75 -7.97 9.30
C THR A 7 -7.49 -8.06 10.15
N GLY A 8 -6.93 -6.93 10.59
CA GLY A 8 -5.65 -6.88 11.28
C GLY A 8 -4.45 -7.16 10.36
N ILE A 9 -4.67 -7.31 9.06
CA ILE A 9 -3.62 -7.59 8.07
C ILE A 9 -2.75 -6.35 7.89
N GLU A 10 -1.45 -6.51 8.08
CA GLU A 10 -0.48 -5.44 7.80
C GLU A 10 -0.40 -5.18 6.30
N LEU A 11 -0.64 -3.93 5.93
CA LEU A 11 -0.63 -3.47 4.54
C LEU A 11 0.74 -2.88 4.21
N PHE A 12 1.19 -1.94 5.04
CA PHE A 12 2.50 -1.33 4.92
C PHE A 12 3.05 -0.98 6.30
N PRO A 13 4.33 -1.14 6.58
CA PRO A 13 4.87 -0.89 7.93
C PRO A 13 4.86 0.57 8.37
N SER A 14 5.02 1.49 7.44
CA SER A 14 4.79 2.93 7.58
C SER A 14 4.93 3.55 6.19
N ILE A 15 4.63 4.83 6.04
CA ILE A 15 5.01 5.61 4.85
C ILE A 15 5.85 6.78 5.35
N THR A 16 7.05 6.92 4.79
CA THR A 16 8.00 7.98 5.15
C THR A 16 8.36 8.78 3.92
N GLU A 17 8.50 10.10 4.10
CA GLU A 17 9.10 10.95 3.07
C GLU A 17 10.60 10.68 3.04
N VAL A 18 11.16 10.46 1.85
CA VAL A 18 12.58 10.25 1.63
C VAL A 18 13.15 11.31 0.71
N VAL A 19 14.48 11.37 0.62
CA VAL A 19 15.14 12.27 -0.33
C VAL A 19 14.66 11.94 -1.73
N ASN A 20 14.07 12.94 -2.39
CA ASN A 20 13.55 12.77 -3.73
C ASN A 20 14.69 12.50 -4.73
N THR A 21 14.54 11.43 -5.49
CA THR A 21 15.50 10.98 -6.49
C THR A 21 15.07 11.30 -7.93
N TYR A 22 13.83 11.77 -8.15
CA TYR A 22 13.26 12.01 -9.47
C TYR A 22 12.86 13.47 -9.69
N PRO A 23 13.12 14.05 -10.88
CA PRO A 23 12.69 15.42 -11.17
C PRO A 23 11.16 15.54 -11.17
N THR A 24 10.45 14.57 -11.76
CA THR A 24 8.98 14.53 -11.81
C THR A 24 8.44 13.10 -11.56
N PRO A 25 7.15 12.94 -11.23
CA PRO A 25 6.52 11.63 -11.18
C PRO A 25 6.56 10.87 -12.52
N ALA A 26 6.46 11.56 -13.65
CA ALA A 26 6.58 10.93 -14.97
C ALA A 26 7.99 10.33 -15.17
N ASP A 27 9.03 11.01 -14.71
CA ASP A 27 10.41 10.49 -14.74
C ASP A 27 10.56 9.25 -13.85
N ALA A 28 9.92 9.23 -12.68
CA ALA A 28 9.89 8.06 -11.81
C ALA A 28 9.24 6.85 -12.48
N TYR A 29 8.04 7.04 -13.08
CA TYR A 29 7.35 5.99 -13.82
C TYR A 29 8.22 5.42 -14.96
N ASN A 30 8.83 6.30 -15.76
CA ASN A 30 9.69 5.89 -16.87
C ASN A 30 10.95 5.15 -16.40
N ALA A 31 11.57 5.61 -15.31
CA ALA A 31 12.72 4.95 -14.71
C ALA A 31 12.37 3.54 -14.22
N TRP A 32 11.23 3.37 -13.56
CA TRP A 32 10.77 2.06 -13.11
C TRP A 32 10.35 1.14 -14.25
N ALA A 33 9.70 1.66 -15.29
CA ALA A 33 9.39 0.87 -16.48
C ALA A 33 10.68 0.30 -17.10
N ASN A 34 11.72 1.12 -17.23
CA ASN A 34 13.03 0.69 -17.72
C ASN A 34 13.70 -0.34 -16.78
N GLU A 35 13.69 -0.11 -15.46
CA GLU A 35 14.20 -1.08 -14.46
C GLU A 35 13.54 -2.46 -14.61
N LEU A 36 12.24 -2.48 -14.90
CA LEU A 36 11.44 -3.69 -15.05
C LEU A 36 11.48 -4.30 -16.45
N GLY A 37 12.18 -3.68 -17.41
CA GLY A 37 12.18 -4.11 -18.81
C GLY A 37 10.82 -3.96 -19.50
N LEU A 38 9.98 -3.03 -19.02
CA LEU A 38 8.67 -2.70 -19.56
C LEU A 38 8.76 -1.53 -20.54
N ASP A 39 7.87 -1.50 -21.53
CA ASP A 39 7.66 -0.32 -22.36
C ASP A 39 6.79 0.71 -21.62
N ALA A 40 7.35 1.87 -21.31
CA ALA A 40 6.69 2.95 -20.57
C ALA A 40 5.51 3.59 -21.33
N ASP A 41 5.48 3.46 -22.66
CA ASP A 41 4.36 3.93 -23.48
C ASP A 41 3.29 2.87 -23.68
N SER A 42 3.64 1.60 -23.44
CA SER A 42 2.64 0.54 -23.32
C SER A 42 1.87 0.68 -22.01
N THR A 43 0.55 0.88 -22.11
CA THR A 43 -0.37 0.86 -20.96
C THR A 43 -1.29 -0.34 -21.09
N LEU A 44 -1.48 -1.04 -19.98
CA LEU A 44 -2.52 -2.03 -19.87
C LEU A 44 -3.89 -1.33 -19.84
N SER A 45 -4.92 -2.05 -20.29
CA SER A 45 -6.31 -1.57 -20.23
C SER A 45 -6.79 -1.44 -18.79
N GLY A 46 -7.79 -0.60 -18.57
CA GLY A 46 -8.51 -0.57 -17.28
C GLY A 46 -8.20 0.62 -16.40
N LEU A 47 -7.46 1.64 -16.86
CA LEU A 47 -7.52 2.98 -16.27
C LEU A 47 -8.43 3.89 -17.11
N LEU A 48 -9.11 4.84 -16.47
CA LEU A 48 -10.14 5.66 -17.11
C LEU A 48 -9.86 7.16 -16.99
N ARG A 49 -10.46 7.91 -17.91
CA ARG A 49 -10.45 9.39 -17.96
C ARG A 49 -11.86 10.00 -17.94
N SER A 50 -12.89 9.16 -17.82
CA SER A 50 -14.29 9.60 -17.87
C SER A 50 -14.63 10.44 -16.64
N ASP A 51 -15.49 11.43 -16.84
CA ASP A 51 -16.02 12.19 -15.72
C ASP A 51 -16.78 11.30 -14.74
N ASP A 52 -16.61 11.59 -13.45
CA ASP A 52 -17.11 10.79 -12.34
C ASP A 52 -16.84 9.28 -12.50
N GLY A 53 -15.71 8.94 -13.13
CA GLY A 53 -15.32 7.59 -13.47
C GLY A 53 -14.50 6.91 -12.38
N SER A 54 -14.59 5.59 -12.35
CA SER A 54 -13.66 4.77 -11.59
C SER A 54 -13.55 3.39 -12.20
N THR A 55 -12.43 2.75 -11.94
CA THR A 55 -12.08 1.47 -12.53
C THR A 55 -11.21 0.68 -11.58
N GLU A 56 -11.36 -0.63 -11.61
CA GLU A 56 -10.63 -1.56 -10.78
C GLU A 56 -9.65 -2.34 -11.66
N ILE A 57 -8.41 -2.43 -11.21
CA ILE A 57 -7.36 -3.22 -11.84
C ILE A 57 -6.88 -4.29 -10.87
N ASP A 58 -6.65 -5.48 -11.41
CA ASP A 58 -6.09 -6.61 -10.67
C ASP A 58 -4.57 -6.65 -10.85
N LEU A 59 -3.84 -6.54 -9.74
CA LEU A 59 -2.39 -6.60 -9.76
C LEU A 59 -1.90 -8.01 -10.09
N GLY A 60 -2.68 -9.05 -9.77
CA GLY A 60 -2.31 -10.44 -10.02
C GLY A 60 -1.19 -10.96 -9.11
N PHE A 61 -0.84 -10.21 -8.07
CA PHE A 61 0.07 -10.60 -7.00
C PHE A 61 -0.35 -9.91 -5.70
N ILE A 62 0.11 -10.45 -4.57
CA ILE A 62 -0.20 -9.93 -3.24
C ILE A 62 0.83 -8.84 -2.89
N THR A 63 0.36 -7.65 -2.52
CA THR A 63 1.26 -6.51 -2.22
C THR A 63 1.72 -6.47 -0.76
N THR A 64 1.17 -7.33 0.10
CA THR A 64 1.27 -7.28 1.56
C THR A 64 1.78 -8.61 2.14
N ILE A 65 2.28 -8.59 3.39
CA ILE A 65 2.79 -9.81 4.07
C ILE A 65 1.66 -10.81 4.35
N GLY A 66 0.42 -10.33 4.46
CA GLY A 66 -0.79 -11.16 4.60
C GLY A 66 -1.83 -10.80 3.55
N GLY A 67 -2.51 -11.82 3.01
CA GLY A 67 -3.56 -11.68 1.99
C GLY A 67 -3.41 -12.69 0.85
N THR A 68 -4.43 -12.81 0.00
CA THR A 68 -4.53 -13.71 -1.15
C THR A 68 -4.71 -12.98 -2.48
N SER A 69 -5.13 -11.69 -2.45
CA SER A 69 -5.23 -10.85 -3.64
C SER A 69 -5.09 -9.37 -3.31
N THR A 70 -4.61 -8.58 -4.28
CA THR A 70 -4.62 -7.12 -4.21
C THR A 70 -5.21 -6.52 -5.49
N LYS A 71 -6.16 -5.62 -5.30
CA LYS A 71 -6.73 -4.82 -6.38
C LYS A 71 -6.56 -3.35 -6.08
N LEU A 72 -6.47 -2.56 -7.14
CA LEU A 72 -6.47 -1.11 -7.04
C LEU A 72 -7.69 -0.56 -7.73
N MET A 73 -8.30 0.44 -7.14
CA MET A 73 -9.32 1.24 -7.79
C MET A 73 -8.75 2.62 -8.07
N GLN A 74 -8.72 2.99 -9.34
CA GLN A 74 -8.41 4.35 -9.76
C GLN A 74 -9.71 5.12 -9.91
N SER A 75 -9.82 6.22 -9.17
CA SER A 75 -10.87 7.22 -9.33
C SER A 75 -10.37 8.33 -10.26
N THR A 76 -11.22 8.80 -11.16
CA THR A 76 -10.92 10.01 -11.92
C THR A 76 -10.94 11.26 -11.05
N GLU A 77 -11.47 11.15 -9.82
CA GLU A 77 -11.56 12.19 -8.81
C GLU A 77 -10.37 12.24 -7.84
N GLY A 78 -9.16 11.98 -8.32
CA GLY A 78 -7.94 12.26 -7.54
C GLY A 78 -7.55 11.24 -6.48
N SER A 79 -8.17 10.05 -6.49
CA SER A 79 -7.92 9.01 -5.50
C SER A 79 -7.53 7.68 -6.14
N ILE A 80 -6.63 6.95 -5.47
CA ILE A 80 -6.34 5.55 -5.74
C ILE A 80 -6.62 4.78 -4.44
N ALA A 81 -7.46 3.76 -4.51
CA ALA A 81 -7.77 2.91 -3.37
C ALA A 81 -7.14 1.52 -3.51
N VAL A 82 -6.78 0.91 -2.38
CA VAL A 82 -6.24 -0.46 -2.33
C VAL A 82 -7.27 -1.36 -1.67
N TRP A 83 -7.56 -2.48 -2.32
CA TRP A 83 -8.42 -3.55 -1.83
C TRP A 83 -7.61 -4.83 -1.63
N LEU A 84 -7.90 -5.55 -0.55
CA LEU A 84 -7.27 -6.83 -0.22
C LEU A 84 -8.29 -7.96 -0.18
N ASN A 85 -7.85 -9.16 -0.58
CA ASN A 85 -8.57 -10.43 -0.42
C ASN A 85 -9.98 -10.41 -1.01
N ASP A 86 -10.13 -9.63 -2.05
CA ASP A 86 -11.41 -9.26 -2.60
C ASP A 86 -11.46 -9.64 -4.07
N ASP A 87 -12.49 -10.40 -4.47
CA ASP A 87 -12.91 -10.64 -5.85
C ASP A 87 -13.24 -9.36 -6.64
N ALA A 88 -13.20 -9.45 -7.97
CA ALA A 88 -13.53 -8.30 -8.81
C ALA A 88 -14.99 -7.89 -8.63
N GLY A 89 -15.24 -6.61 -8.40
CA GLY A 89 -16.58 -6.06 -8.09
C GLY A 89 -17.12 -5.08 -9.11
N VAL A 90 -18.44 -4.84 -9.09
CA VAL A 90 -19.06 -3.73 -9.83
C VAL A 90 -18.88 -2.46 -9.04
N ILE A 91 -18.22 -1.48 -9.66
CA ILE A 91 -17.97 -0.17 -9.08
C ILE A 91 -19.27 0.63 -9.07
N ASN A 92 -19.83 0.83 -7.88
CA ASN A 92 -21.24 1.15 -7.74
C ASN A 92 -21.54 2.65 -7.58
N THR A 93 -20.75 3.42 -6.82
CA THR A 93 -20.96 4.88 -6.67
C THR A 93 -19.81 5.59 -5.96
N ALA A 94 -19.64 6.88 -6.23
CA ALA A 94 -18.82 7.78 -5.43
C ALA A 94 -19.36 7.91 -3.99
N ARG A 95 -18.47 7.99 -3.02
CA ARG A 95 -18.80 8.26 -1.62
C ARG A 95 -17.81 9.25 -1.01
N PRO A 96 -18.27 10.21 -0.19
CA PRO A 96 -17.36 11.08 0.54
C PRO A 96 -16.61 10.32 1.65
N ILE A 97 -15.34 10.67 1.83
CA ILE A 97 -14.52 10.29 2.99
C ILE A 97 -14.42 11.50 3.91
N THR A 98 -14.78 11.32 5.17
CA THR A 98 -14.66 12.32 6.22
C THR A 98 -13.27 12.23 6.85
N ALA A 99 -12.57 13.37 6.89
CA ALA A 99 -11.32 13.50 7.62
C ALA A 99 -11.54 13.43 9.14
N ILE A 100 -10.54 12.94 9.86
CA ILE A 100 -10.59 12.73 11.31
C ILE A 100 -9.49 13.46 12.08
N THR A 101 -8.54 14.08 11.37
CA THR A 101 -7.49 14.92 11.94
C THR A 101 -7.43 16.27 11.23
N SER A 102 -6.79 17.27 11.86
CA SER A 102 -6.61 18.62 11.31
C SER A 102 -5.71 18.66 10.08
N GLU A 103 -4.79 17.71 9.95
CA GLU A 103 -3.84 17.63 8.84
C GLU A 103 -4.55 17.15 7.56
N GLN A 104 -5.55 16.29 7.73
CA GLN A 104 -6.37 15.75 6.66
C GLN A 104 -7.50 16.70 6.22
N SER A 105 -8.09 16.40 5.07
CA SER A 105 -9.23 17.12 4.52
C SER A 105 -10.15 16.16 3.79
N SER A 106 -11.45 16.28 4.05
CA SER A 106 -12.47 15.34 3.57
C SER A 106 -12.43 15.20 2.04
N VAL A 107 -12.39 13.96 1.57
CA VAL A 107 -12.44 13.66 0.14
C VAL A 107 -13.90 13.62 -0.28
N THR A 108 -14.28 14.43 -1.25
CA THR A 108 -15.68 14.56 -1.68
C THR A 108 -16.16 13.37 -2.50
N ARG A 109 -15.27 12.71 -3.26
CA ARG A 109 -15.61 11.60 -4.16
C ARG A 109 -14.51 10.53 -4.18
N ALA A 110 -14.62 9.56 -3.26
CA ALA A 110 -13.89 8.30 -3.36
C ALA A 110 -14.84 7.20 -3.80
N TYR A 111 -14.51 6.49 -4.87
CA TYR A 111 -15.38 5.45 -5.40
C TYR A 111 -15.18 4.15 -4.64
N GLN A 112 -16.24 3.34 -4.60
CA GLN A 112 -16.22 2.03 -3.99
C GLN A 112 -16.43 0.99 -5.08
N SER A 113 -15.56 -0.02 -5.14
CA SER A 113 -15.74 -1.12 -6.08
C SER A 113 -16.87 -2.08 -5.67
N ARG A 114 -17.49 -1.86 -4.50
CA ARG A 114 -18.49 -2.76 -3.92
C ARG A 114 -19.55 -2.00 -3.13
N SER A 115 -20.78 -2.51 -3.18
CA SER A 115 -21.86 -2.02 -2.34
C SER A 115 -21.64 -2.49 -0.90
N GLY A 116 -21.30 -1.57 -0.01
CA GLY A 116 -21.35 -1.79 1.43
C GLY A 116 -20.01 -2.00 2.14
N ASN A 117 -18.90 -2.07 1.41
CA ASN A 117 -17.56 -2.20 1.99
C ASN A 117 -16.68 -1.00 1.63
N ASN A 118 -15.65 -0.77 2.42
CA ASN A 118 -14.61 0.22 2.12
C ASN A 118 -13.33 -0.44 1.61
N PRO A 119 -12.59 0.24 0.72
CA PRO A 119 -11.19 -0.12 0.55
C PRO A 119 -10.44 0.22 1.86
N PRO A 120 -9.60 -0.68 2.39
CA PRO A 120 -8.86 -0.44 3.63
C PRO A 120 -7.92 0.78 3.55
N ILE A 121 -7.39 1.10 2.37
CA ILE A 121 -6.53 2.27 2.15
C ILE A 121 -7.05 3.11 0.99
N ILE A 122 -7.03 4.43 1.18
CA ILE A 122 -7.25 5.38 0.11
C ILE A 122 -6.11 6.39 0.08
N PHE A 123 -5.41 6.45 -1.05
CA PHE A 123 -4.49 7.52 -1.40
C PHE A 123 -5.25 8.63 -2.13
N ASN A 124 -5.16 9.86 -1.65
CA ASN A 124 -5.74 11.02 -2.32
C ASN A 124 -4.63 12.04 -2.62
N PHE A 125 -4.58 12.53 -3.85
CA PHE A 125 -3.54 13.45 -4.33
C PHE A 125 -4.07 14.84 -4.68
N LYS A 126 -5.40 14.96 -4.80
CA LYS A 126 -6.06 16.19 -5.23
C LYS A 126 -6.36 17.14 -4.08
N ASN A 127 -6.60 18.40 -4.42
CA ASN A 127 -7.37 19.33 -3.61
C ASN A 127 -8.76 18.72 -3.34
N PRO A 128 -9.09 18.39 -2.08
CA PRO A 128 -10.29 17.66 -1.73
C PRO A 128 -11.60 18.40 -2.05
N THR A 129 -11.55 19.73 -2.17
CA THR A 129 -12.74 20.57 -2.43
C THR A 129 -12.96 20.84 -3.91
N THR A 130 -12.06 20.39 -4.78
CA THR A 130 -12.11 20.67 -6.21
C THR A 130 -12.46 19.41 -6.99
N ASP A 131 -13.43 19.56 -7.89
CA ASP A 131 -13.81 18.56 -8.87
C ASP A 131 -12.67 18.37 -9.89
N SER A 132 -12.32 17.12 -10.22
CA SER A 132 -11.11 16.81 -11.01
C SER A 132 -11.30 15.61 -11.91
N GLY A 133 -10.73 15.65 -13.11
CA GLY A 133 -10.60 14.50 -13.98
C GLY A 133 -9.20 13.92 -13.99
N SER A 134 -9.09 12.63 -14.27
CA SER A 134 -7.81 11.98 -14.50
C SER A 134 -7.33 12.22 -15.93
N TRP A 135 -6.04 12.52 -16.05
CA TRP A 135 -5.34 12.77 -17.30
C TRP A 135 -4.15 11.82 -17.41
N SER A 136 -3.90 11.38 -18.65
CA SER A 136 -2.78 10.51 -18.99
C SER A 136 -2.59 9.29 -18.07
N PRO A 137 -3.65 8.58 -17.61
CA PRO A 137 -3.46 7.45 -16.74
C PRO A 137 -2.74 6.33 -17.52
N LYS A 138 -1.65 5.81 -16.94
CA LYS A 138 -0.88 4.70 -17.47
C LYS A 138 -0.67 3.68 -16.37
N TRP A 139 -0.67 2.40 -16.73
CA TRP A 139 -0.16 1.38 -15.83
C TRP A 139 0.42 0.19 -16.57
N ASN A 140 1.37 -0.47 -15.91
CA ASN A 140 2.03 -1.67 -16.38
C ASN A 140 2.43 -2.55 -15.19
N LYS A 141 2.77 -3.81 -15.43
CA LYS A 141 3.19 -4.73 -14.37
C LYS A 141 4.08 -5.87 -14.86
N THR A 142 4.87 -6.39 -13.93
CA THR A 142 5.51 -7.72 -13.98
C THR A 142 4.68 -8.71 -13.14
N GLN A 143 5.28 -9.86 -12.81
CA GLN A 143 4.67 -10.86 -11.92
C GLN A 143 4.56 -10.43 -10.45
N ASP A 144 5.35 -9.45 -10.02
CA ASP A 144 5.55 -9.08 -8.60
C ASP A 144 5.58 -7.56 -8.36
N THR A 145 5.50 -6.78 -9.43
CA THR A 145 5.60 -5.32 -9.39
C THR A 145 4.57 -4.70 -10.33
N ALA A 146 3.88 -3.66 -9.88
CA ALA A 146 3.02 -2.82 -10.70
C ALA A 146 3.48 -1.38 -10.62
N ILE A 147 3.40 -0.66 -11.73
CA ILE A 147 3.66 0.77 -11.82
C ILE A 147 2.46 1.47 -12.41
N ILE A 148 2.12 2.62 -11.84
CA ILE A 148 0.96 3.42 -12.21
C ILE A 148 1.40 4.86 -12.29
N TYR A 149 0.92 5.57 -13.30
CA TYR A 149 1.04 7.01 -13.42
C TYR A 149 -0.34 7.60 -13.63
N CYS A 150 -0.66 8.68 -12.92
CA CYS A 150 -1.89 9.43 -13.08
C CYS A 150 -1.63 10.91 -12.88
N GLU A 151 -2.30 11.73 -13.67
CA GLU A 151 -2.44 13.15 -13.42
C GLU A 151 -3.90 13.42 -13.09
N TRP A 152 -4.16 14.43 -12.26
CA TRP A 152 -5.49 14.95 -12.02
C TRP A 152 -5.47 16.45 -12.17
N ALA A 153 -6.49 17.01 -12.81
CA ALA A 153 -6.67 18.44 -12.97
C ALA A 153 -8.17 18.78 -12.96
N SER A 154 -8.53 20.01 -12.57
CA SER A 154 -9.93 20.41 -12.58
C SER A 154 -10.51 20.48 -13.99
N TYR A 155 -11.74 20.01 -14.18
CA TYR A 155 -12.47 20.08 -15.46
C TYR A 155 -12.67 21.51 -15.95
N SER A 156 -12.98 22.41 -15.02
CA SER A 156 -13.30 23.81 -15.31
C SER A 156 -12.08 24.71 -15.46
N ASN A 157 -10.94 24.27 -14.92
CA ASN A 157 -9.70 25.03 -14.91
C ASN A 157 -8.53 24.06 -14.79
N GLN A 158 -7.90 23.72 -15.91
CA GLN A 158 -6.76 22.78 -15.93
C GLN A 158 -5.54 23.28 -15.11
N ASN A 159 -5.54 24.56 -14.71
CA ASN A 159 -4.52 25.13 -13.83
C ASN A 159 -4.87 24.98 -12.34
N ALA A 160 -6.11 24.62 -11.98
CA ALA A 160 -6.51 24.35 -10.60
C ALA A 160 -6.45 22.84 -10.33
N ASN A 161 -5.93 22.47 -9.15
CA ASN A 161 -5.90 21.08 -8.67
C ASN A 161 -5.11 20.15 -9.58
N ASN A 162 -3.96 20.62 -10.09
CA ASN A 162 -3.11 19.86 -10.98
C ASN A 162 -2.06 19.08 -10.16
N SER A 163 -2.30 17.79 -9.98
CA SER A 163 -1.45 16.89 -9.21
C SER A 163 -1.06 15.70 -10.05
N LYS A 164 0.22 15.32 -9.98
CA LYS A 164 0.78 14.18 -10.70
C LYS A 164 1.29 13.17 -9.70
N VAL A 165 1.08 11.90 -10.00
CA VAL A 165 1.58 10.79 -9.18
C VAL A 165 2.13 9.70 -10.07
N ALA A 166 3.21 9.09 -9.59
CA ALA A 166 3.63 7.77 -9.98
C ALA A 166 3.66 6.88 -8.73
N ILE A 167 3.09 5.69 -8.83
CA ILE A 167 3.07 4.71 -7.76
C ILE A 167 3.73 3.44 -8.28
N ARG A 168 4.71 2.94 -7.54
CA ARG A 168 5.27 1.60 -7.71
C ARG A 168 4.85 0.76 -6.52
N ILE A 169 4.20 -0.37 -6.80
CA ILE A 169 3.81 -1.33 -5.78
C ILE A 169 4.52 -2.64 -6.09
N LYS A 170 5.33 -3.11 -5.14
CA LYS A 170 5.96 -4.43 -5.15
C LYS A 170 5.39 -5.25 -4.00
N GLN A 171 5.60 -6.56 -4.00
CA GLN A 171 5.31 -7.36 -2.82
C GLN A 171 6.07 -6.79 -1.61
N GLY A 172 5.32 -6.37 -0.59
CA GLY A 172 5.86 -5.81 0.65
C GLY A 172 6.30 -4.35 0.59
N SER A 173 6.17 -3.65 -0.54
CA SER A 173 6.54 -2.22 -0.59
C SER A 173 5.71 -1.38 -1.55
N ILE A 174 5.52 -0.12 -1.19
CA ILE A 174 4.96 0.91 -2.04
C ILE A 174 5.91 2.10 -2.07
N GLU A 175 6.13 2.65 -3.26
CA GLU A 175 6.83 3.89 -3.48
C GLU A 175 5.92 4.83 -4.27
N ILE A 176 5.77 6.06 -3.78
CA ILE A 176 4.87 7.07 -4.33
C ILE A 176 5.71 8.30 -4.60
N VAL A 177 5.77 8.72 -5.86
CA VAL A 177 6.36 9.99 -6.25
C VAL A 177 5.22 10.90 -6.66
N CYS A 178 5.08 12.04 -6.00
CA CYS A 178 3.98 12.96 -6.27
C CYS A 178 4.44 14.42 -6.29
N MET A 179 3.71 15.23 -7.05
CA MET A 179 3.92 16.67 -7.11
C MET A 179 2.59 17.38 -7.38
N ALA A 180 2.55 18.67 -7.05
CA ALA A 180 1.55 19.58 -7.57
C ALA A 180 2.22 20.50 -8.60
N ASP A 181 1.54 20.83 -9.69
CA ASP A 181 2.05 21.81 -10.65
C ASP A 181 1.96 23.24 -10.10
N SER A 182 2.81 24.13 -10.61
CA SER A 182 2.90 25.57 -10.29
C SER A 182 1.59 26.30 -10.00
N ALA A 183 0.53 26.00 -10.76
CA ALA A 183 -0.75 26.68 -10.65
C ALA A 183 -1.71 26.05 -9.62
N SER A 184 -1.37 24.86 -9.09
CA SER A 184 -2.21 24.15 -8.14
C SER A 184 -2.25 24.85 -6.78
N THR A 185 -3.43 24.91 -6.20
CA THR A 185 -3.64 25.41 -4.83
C THR A 185 -4.38 24.35 -4.02
N GLY A 186 -3.88 24.08 -2.81
CA GLY A 186 -4.54 23.18 -1.86
C GLY A 186 -4.45 21.68 -2.18
N SER A 187 -3.67 21.26 -3.18
CA SER A 187 -3.36 19.84 -3.39
C SER A 187 -2.64 19.25 -2.18
N LYS A 188 -3.03 18.02 -1.82
CA LYS A 188 -2.45 17.29 -0.70
C LYS A 188 -2.21 15.85 -1.11
N PHE A 189 -1.12 15.27 -0.61
CA PHE A 189 -1.02 13.83 -0.52
C PHE A 189 -1.58 13.39 0.82
N GLN A 190 -2.61 12.56 0.79
CA GLN A 190 -3.31 12.07 1.97
C GLN A 190 -3.46 10.55 1.89
N ILE A 191 -3.37 9.90 3.05
CA ILE A 191 -3.64 8.48 3.22
C ILE A 191 -4.75 8.38 4.26
N PHE A 192 -5.86 7.79 3.85
CA PHE A 192 -6.99 7.48 4.72
C PHE A 192 -7.07 5.98 4.96
N MET A 193 -7.16 5.61 6.23
CA MET A 193 -7.46 4.24 6.64
C MET A 193 -8.95 4.08 6.87
N MET A 194 -9.53 3.04 6.29
CA MET A 194 -10.95 2.75 6.43
C MET A 194 -11.14 1.36 7.04
N ASP A 195 -12.26 1.18 7.73
CA ASP A 195 -12.72 -0.15 8.12
C ASP A 195 -13.39 -0.81 6.92
N SER A 196 -12.75 -1.87 6.38
CA SER A 196 -13.19 -2.57 5.17
C SER A 196 -14.51 -3.32 5.36
N SER A 197 -14.87 -3.65 6.61
CA SER A 197 -16.16 -4.25 6.96
C SER A 197 -17.28 -3.22 7.16
N SER A 198 -16.93 -1.93 7.15
CA SER A 198 -17.87 -0.84 7.42
C SER A 198 -18.46 -0.21 6.17
N THR A 199 -19.69 0.24 6.31
CA THR A 199 -20.37 1.14 5.36
C THR A 199 -20.10 2.62 5.66
N SER A 200 -19.32 2.95 6.70
CA SER A 200 -19.08 4.33 7.15
C SER A 200 -18.04 5.06 6.31
N GLY A 201 -18.41 6.21 5.73
CA GLY A 201 -17.53 7.11 4.94
C GLY A 201 -16.52 7.86 5.79
N THR A 202 -16.10 7.31 6.91
CA THR A 202 -15.27 7.99 7.89
C THR A 202 -13.97 7.22 8.04
N ALA A 203 -12.85 7.93 7.94
CA ALA A 203 -11.55 7.33 8.22
C ALA A 203 -11.47 6.87 9.69
N VAL A 204 -10.71 5.82 9.95
CA VAL A 204 -10.59 5.24 11.30
C VAL A 204 -9.59 6.03 12.13
N ALA A 205 -10.01 6.51 13.30
CA ALA A 205 -9.15 7.26 14.21
C ALA A 205 -7.96 6.42 14.69
N ASN A 206 -6.80 7.07 14.86
CA ASN A 206 -5.56 6.44 15.34
C ASN A 206 -4.98 5.32 14.44
N SER A 207 -5.42 5.22 13.19
CA SER A 207 -4.94 4.18 12.25
C SER A 207 -3.79 4.64 11.36
N ASN A 208 -2.87 5.49 11.81
CA ASN A 208 -1.75 5.98 10.99
C ASN A 208 -2.17 6.70 9.70
N ASN A 209 -3.29 7.42 9.78
CA ASN A 209 -3.69 8.40 8.78
C ASN A 209 -2.58 9.45 8.57
N PHE A 210 -2.43 9.91 7.33
CA PHE A 210 -1.37 10.84 6.95
C PHE A 210 -1.91 11.92 6.02
N ALA A 211 -1.39 13.13 6.14
CA ALA A 211 -1.58 14.17 5.15
C ALA A 211 -0.40 15.14 5.13
N THR A 212 -0.03 15.55 3.93
CA THR A 212 0.95 16.62 3.71
C THR A 212 0.51 17.48 2.52
N ALA A 213 0.79 18.77 2.61
CA ALA A 213 0.54 19.69 1.51
C ALA A 213 1.56 19.45 0.39
N LEU A 214 1.09 19.39 -0.86
CA LEU A 214 1.97 19.37 -2.01
C LEU A 214 2.33 20.80 -2.37
N VAL A 215 3.60 21.14 -2.18
CA VAL A 215 4.14 22.45 -2.59
C VAL A 215 4.26 22.43 -4.12
N PRO A 216 3.76 23.46 -4.82
CA PRO A 216 3.87 23.54 -6.27
C PRO A 216 5.32 23.42 -6.76
N ASP A 217 5.50 22.67 -7.85
CA ASP A 217 6.79 22.37 -8.49
C ASP A 217 7.82 21.66 -7.60
N VAL A 218 7.40 21.14 -6.45
CA VAL A 218 8.24 20.32 -5.57
C VAL A 218 7.79 18.87 -5.66
N THR A 219 8.62 18.06 -6.28
CA THR A 219 8.46 16.60 -6.30
C THR A 219 8.87 16.01 -4.96
N ARG A 220 8.02 15.15 -4.41
CA ARG A 220 8.24 14.42 -3.17
C ARG A 220 8.18 12.92 -3.43
N THR A 221 9.01 12.18 -2.71
CA THR A 221 9.01 10.71 -2.74
C THR A 221 8.65 10.19 -1.36
N PHE A 222 7.69 9.30 -1.33
CA PHE A 222 7.26 8.56 -0.16
C PHE A 222 7.52 7.09 -0.41
N THR A 223 8.02 6.38 0.58
CA THR A 223 8.20 4.94 0.49
C THR A 223 7.65 4.28 1.73
N SER A 224 7.10 3.08 1.58
CA SER A 224 6.97 2.19 2.72
C SER A 224 8.31 1.57 3.05
N VAL A 225 8.62 1.45 4.33
CA VAL A 225 9.89 0.85 4.79
C VAL A 225 10.12 -0.47 4.07
N ILE A 226 11.30 -0.61 3.45
CA ILE A 226 11.73 -1.81 2.75
C ILE A 226 11.69 -2.97 3.76
N LEU A 227 10.93 -4.00 3.41
CA LEU A 227 10.96 -5.23 4.18
C LEU A 227 12.26 -5.95 3.91
N LYS A 228 12.90 -6.37 4.99
CA LYS A 228 14.07 -7.22 5.02
C LYS A 228 13.63 -8.61 5.49
N ASN A 229 14.45 -9.61 5.21
CA ASN A 229 14.17 -10.98 5.60
C ASN A 229 14.74 -11.29 6.97
N ILE A 230 13.93 -11.92 7.82
CA ILE A 230 14.43 -12.76 8.90
C ILE A 230 14.36 -14.19 8.42
N ARG A 231 15.52 -14.84 8.37
CA ARG A 231 15.68 -16.21 7.85
C ARG A 231 16.36 -17.10 8.88
N GLY A 232 16.06 -18.38 8.80
CA GLY A 232 16.75 -19.40 9.57
C GLY A 232 16.25 -20.79 9.23
N ASN A 233 16.78 -21.77 9.95
CA ASN A 233 16.37 -23.16 9.86
C ASN A 233 15.88 -23.62 11.23
N VAL A 234 14.71 -24.26 11.27
CA VAL A 234 14.20 -24.92 12.46
C VAL A 234 14.53 -26.41 12.37
N THR A 235 15.19 -26.91 13.42
CA THR A 235 15.54 -28.34 13.54
C THR A 235 15.01 -28.90 14.84
N GLY A 236 14.58 -30.15 14.80
CA GLY A 236 14.19 -30.92 15.97
C GLY A 236 15.39 -31.30 16.84
N THR A 237 15.11 -31.89 17.99
CA THR A 237 16.15 -32.37 18.92
C THR A 237 16.99 -33.52 18.35
N ASP A 238 16.49 -34.19 17.31
CA ASP A 238 17.18 -35.21 16.52
C ASP A 238 18.04 -34.61 15.39
N GLY A 239 18.08 -33.29 15.28
CA GLY A 239 18.80 -32.55 14.24
C GLY A 239 18.15 -32.62 12.87
N GLN A 240 16.95 -33.22 12.74
CA GLN A 240 16.21 -33.22 11.49
C GLN A 240 15.43 -31.91 11.31
N PRO A 241 15.23 -31.46 10.07
CA PRO A 241 14.28 -30.41 9.74
C PRO A 241 12.89 -30.67 10.31
N ILE A 242 12.23 -29.61 10.79
CA ILE A 242 10.82 -29.67 11.20
C ILE A 242 10.03 -28.51 10.59
N ASP A 243 8.78 -28.77 10.22
CA ASP A 243 7.78 -27.74 9.97
C ASP A 243 7.15 -27.29 11.28
N THR A 244 7.17 -25.99 11.52
CA THR A 244 6.46 -25.39 12.64
C THR A 244 6.09 -23.95 12.34
N ILE A 245 5.13 -23.42 13.09
CA ILE A 245 4.76 -22.01 13.06
C ILE A 245 5.91 -21.18 13.62
N VAL A 246 6.39 -20.24 12.82
CA VAL A 246 7.40 -19.25 13.15
C VAL A 246 6.72 -17.89 13.22
N ARG A 247 6.77 -17.27 14.40
CA ARG A 247 6.23 -15.94 14.67
C ARG A 247 7.37 -14.95 14.91
N VAL A 248 7.31 -13.80 14.25
CA VAL A 248 8.25 -12.70 14.48
C VAL A 248 7.50 -11.59 15.19
N TYR A 249 8.06 -11.11 16.30
CA TYR A 249 7.48 -10.03 17.08
C TYR A 249 8.43 -8.83 17.12
N ASN A 250 7.85 -7.64 17.00
CA ASN A 250 8.59 -6.40 17.20
C ASN A 250 9.07 -6.30 18.65
N ARG A 251 10.37 -6.10 18.85
CA ARG A 251 10.98 -6.10 20.19
C ARG A 251 10.40 -5.03 21.12
N ASP A 252 10.26 -3.82 20.62
CA ASP A 252 9.89 -2.66 21.43
C ASP A 252 8.42 -2.70 21.85
N THR A 253 7.55 -3.17 20.97
CA THR A 253 6.10 -3.13 21.17
C THR A 253 5.50 -4.47 21.60
N GLY A 254 6.22 -5.57 21.42
CA GLY A 254 5.73 -6.93 21.65
C GLY A 254 4.62 -7.37 20.69
N ARG A 255 4.35 -6.59 19.63
CA ARG A 255 3.32 -6.91 18.63
C ARG A 255 3.86 -7.94 17.63
N LEU A 256 2.99 -8.89 17.26
CA LEU A 256 3.26 -9.80 16.15
C LEU A 256 3.44 -8.98 14.87
N ALA A 257 4.59 -9.14 14.20
CA ALA A 257 4.90 -8.50 12.94
C ALA A 257 4.52 -9.41 11.75
N VAL A 258 4.89 -10.69 11.83
CA VAL A 258 4.58 -11.69 10.79
C VAL A 258 4.57 -13.10 11.38
N GLU A 259 3.79 -13.97 10.76
CA GLU A 259 3.76 -15.40 11.02
C GLU A 259 3.95 -16.16 9.70
N GLY A 260 4.64 -17.28 9.75
CA GLY A 260 4.68 -18.26 8.66
C GLY A 260 5.05 -19.64 9.18
N VAL A 261 5.35 -20.56 8.27
CA VAL A 261 5.68 -21.96 8.60
C VAL A 261 7.04 -22.30 8.00
N SER A 262 7.89 -23.00 8.75
CA SER A 262 9.15 -23.55 8.22
C SER A 262 8.90 -24.76 7.31
N ASP A 263 9.77 -24.96 6.33
CA ASP A 263 9.67 -26.09 5.40
C ASP A 263 9.95 -27.43 6.10
N SER A 264 9.12 -28.45 5.87
CA SER A 264 9.25 -29.76 6.53
C SER A 264 10.45 -30.58 6.07
N GLN A 265 11.06 -30.25 4.92
CA GLN A 265 12.19 -30.97 4.32
C GLN A 265 13.52 -30.28 4.57
N THR A 266 13.55 -28.95 4.66
CA THR A 266 14.78 -28.16 4.83
C THR A 266 14.84 -27.43 6.18
N GLY A 267 13.70 -27.25 6.84
CA GLY A 267 13.55 -26.48 8.06
C GLY A 267 13.60 -24.98 7.81
N GLU A 268 13.77 -24.55 6.56
CA GLU A 268 13.97 -23.15 6.22
C GLU A 268 12.70 -22.34 6.41
N TYR A 269 12.87 -21.12 6.91
CA TYR A 269 11.85 -20.08 6.85
C TYR A 269 12.47 -18.78 6.36
N SER A 270 11.68 -17.96 5.69
CA SER A 270 12.04 -16.60 5.30
C SER A 270 10.81 -15.71 5.47
N LEU A 271 10.85 -14.87 6.50
CA LEU A 271 9.74 -13.98 6.85
C LEU A 271 10.16 -12.54 6.63
N GLN A 272 9.32 -11.78 5.94
CA GLN A 272 9.60 -10.39 5.61
C GLN A 272 9.09 -9.48 6.72
N VAL A 273 9.96 -8.61 7.23
CA VAL A 273 9.64 -7.60 8.25
C VAL A 273 10.35 -6.29 7.95
N PRO A 274 9.86 -5.15 8.46
CA PRO A 274 10.56 -3.87 8.33
C PRO A 274 11.92 -3.90 9.01
N ASP A 275 12.80 -2.95 8.67
CA ASP A 275 14.03 -2.78 9.45
C ASP A 275 13.73 -2.49 10.93
N GLY A 276 14.48 -3.12 11.83
CA GLY A 276 14.23 -3.02 13.27
C GLY A 276 14.81 -4.20 14.06
N GLU A 277 14.57 -4.22 15.37
CA GLU A 277 14.90 -5.37 16.22
C GLU A 277 13.67 -6.21 16.52
N TYR A 278 13.82 -7.53 16.42
CA TYR A 278 12.76 -8.49 16.60
C TYR A 278 13.18 -9.63 17.54
N TYR A 279 12.20 -10.38 18.00
CA TYR A 279 12.41 -11.73 18.51
C TYR A 279 11.56 -12.71 17.70
N VAL A 280 12.13 -13.89 17.46
CA VAL A 280 11.48 -14.98 16.75
C VAL A 280 11.07 -16.03 17.76
N VAL A 281 9.82 -16.47 17.66
CA VAL A 281 9.24 -17.54 18.47
C VAL A 281 8.84 -18.67 17.53
N CYS A 282 9.36 -19.87 17.77
CA CYS A 282 8.84 -21.09 17.15
C CYS A 282 7.89 -21.77 18.14
N LEU A 283 6.69 -22.13 17.71
CA LEU A 283 5.73 -22.85 18.56
C LEU A 283 6.03 -24.35 18.56
N ASP A 284 5.63 -25.02 19.64
CA ASP A 284 5.64 -26.48 19.69
C ASP A 284 4.36 -27.04 19.06
N GLY A 285 4.45 -27.57 17.83
CA GLY A 285 3.33 -28.18 17.14
C GLY A 285 2.76 -29.44 17.83
N SER A 286 3.45 -29.99 18.83
CA SER A 286 3.00 -31.16 19.60
C SER A 286 2.14 -30.82 20.82
N VAL A 287 2.09 -29.54 21.22
CA VAL A 287 1.32 -29.07 22.38
C VAL A 287 0.57 -27.79 21.99
N ALA A 288 -0.57 -27.96 21.31
CA ALA A 288 -1.57 -26.95 20.94
C ALA A 288 -1.16 -25.49 21.24
N ASP A 289 -0.51 -24.79 20.30
CA ASP A 289 -0.15 -23.36 20.22
C ASP A 289 0.31 -22.58 21.50
N ASP A 290 0.42 -23.24 22.66
CA ASP A 290 0.47 -22.61 23.97
C ASP A 290 1.90 -22.61 24.56
N LEU A 291 2.85 -23.29 23.92
CA LEU A 291 4.24 -23.39 24.36
C LEU A 291 5.23 -22.92 23.29
N ASN A 292 6.14 -22.04 23.71
CA ASN A 292 7.27 -21.58 22.90
C ASN A 292 8.37 -22.65 22.90
N ALA A 293 8.66 -23.25 21.76
CA ALA A 293 9.73 -24.23 21.58
C ALA A 293 11.12 -23.57 21.47
N LEU A 294 11.19 -22.38 20.84
CA LEU A 294 12.44 -21.63 20.66
C LEU A 294 12.14 -20.13 20.70
N ILE A 295 12.98 -19.37 21.43
CA ILE A 295 13.00 -17.90 21.38
C ILE A 295 14.40 -17.46 20.97
N LEU A 296 14.51 -16.82 19.81
CA LEU A 296 15.72 -16.12 19.39
C LEU A 296 15.47 -14.62 19.58
N ASP A 297 16.31 -13.99 20.40
CA ASP A 297 16.16 -12.59 20.80
C ASP A 297 17.19 -11.69 20.12
N ARG A 298 16.82 -10.43 19.86
CA ARG A 298 17.65 -9.42 19.16
C ARG A 298 18.06 -9.82 17.74
N ILE A 299 17.09 -10.25 16.95
CA ILE A 299 17.31 -10.49 15.53
C ILE A 299 17.14 -9.19 14.76
N THR A 300 18.12 -8.86 13.92
CA THR A 300 18.02 -7.80 12.92
C THR A 300 17.80 -8.41 11.53
N PRO A 301 16.79 -7.96 10.78
CA PRO A 301 16.53 -8.42 9.42
C PRO A 301 17.71 -8.14 8.48
N VAL A 302 17.92 -9.04 7.51
CA VAL A 302 18.94 -8.92 6.45
C VAL A 302 18.29 -8.71 5.09
N GLU A 303 19.02 -8.17 4.12
CA GLU A 303 18.53 -8.03 2.74
C GLU A 303 18.14 -9.39 2.12
#